data_AF-Q23BY0-F1
#
_entry.id   AF-Q23BY0-F1
#
_cell.length_a   1.000
_cell.length_b   1.000
_cell.length_c   1.000
_cell.angle_alpha   90.00
_cell.angle_beta   90.00
_cell.angle_gamma   90.00
#
_symmetry.space_group_name_H-M   'P 1'
#
loop_
_entity.id
_entity.type
_entity.pdbx_description
1 polymer ?
#
loop_
_entity_poly.entity_id
_entity_poly.type
_entity_poly.pdbx_seq_one_letter_code
_entity_poly.pdbx_strand_id
1 'polypeptide(L)'
;MKNETSFTCLNVYKVIMQRKEELQKDSSLFKRNLLDLYLKEIPLNENKEITIDEIITNFCALFFAGTDKIGNMTGVSLYCLSQNPEIQEEARDEMPLVHSILKESLRLIPPAAAVLGRYANKDIEIGEFYVKKGYLFNTKLSKAKEIQTYTKILKNLTYIDG
;
A
#
# COMPACT_ATOMS: atom_id res chain seq x y z
N MET A 1 12.08 13.17 12.10
CA MET A 1 11.31 13.10 10.83
C MET A 1 12.08 13.53 9.59
N LYS A 2 12.56 14.79 9.40
CA LYS A 2 13.29 15.16 8.15
C LYS A 2 14.57 14.32 7.89
N ASN A 3 15.26 13.92 8.95
CA ASN A 3 16.55 13.21 8.85
C ASN A 3 16.40 11.73 8.48
N GLU A 4 15.32 11.07 8.91
CA GLU A 4 15.06 9.64 8.61
C GLU A 4 14.56 9.46 7.18
N THR A 5 13.68 10.35 6.70
CA THR A 5 13.24 10.36 5.29
C THR A 5 14.43 10.54 4.35
N SER A 6 15.36 11.43 4.72
CA SER A 6 16.62 11.61 3.99
C SER A 6 17.51 10.36 4.04
N PHE A 7 17.63 9.70 5.19
CA PHE A 7 18.47 8.51 5.33
C PHE A 7 17.94 7.30 4.55
N THR A 8 16.64 7.05 4.58
CA THR A 8 16.00 5.98 3.81
C THR A 8 16.19 6.17 2.31
N CYS A 9 15.97 7.39 1.80
CA CYS A 9 16.20 7.66 0.38
C CYS A 9 17.68 7.57 -0.02
N LEU A 10 18.61 7.92 0.87
CA LEU A 10 20.05 7.68 0.64
C LEU A 10 20.38 6.19 0.56
N ASN A 11 19.74 5.33 1.35
CA ASN A 11 19.94 3.89 1.27
C ASN A 11 19.32 3.30 0.01
N VAL A 12 18.10 3.73 -0.35
CA VAL A 12 17.45 3.34 -1.62
C VAL A 12 18.34 3.73 -2.80
N TYR A 13 18.88 4.96 -2.81
CA TYR A 13 19.84 5.42 -3.80
C TYR A 13 21.04 4.47 -3.93
N LYS A 14 21.70 4.16 -2.80
CA LYS A 14 22.88 3.28 -2.79
C LYS A 14 22.57 1.89 -3.36
N VAL A 15 21.44 1.29 -2.95
CA VAL A 15 21.02 -0.03 -3.43
C VAL A 15 20.74 -0.02 -4.94
N ILE A 16 20.03 1.01 -5.43
CA ILE A 16 19.70 1.13 -6.86
C ILE A 16 20.97 1.33 -7.70
N MET A 17 21.89 2.17 -7.25
CA MET A 17 23.14 2.43 -7.95
C MET A 17 24.04 1.19 -7.99
N GLN A 18 24.18 0.50 -6.85
CA GLN A 18 24.90 -0.78 -6.81
C GLN A 18 24.27 -1.79 -7.77
N ARG A 19 22.93 -1.90 -7.77
CA ARG A 19 22.22 -2.84 -8.65
C ARG A 19 22.43 -2.52 -10.13
N LYS A 20 22.47 -1.22 -10.49
CA LYS A 20 22.78 -0.76 -11.84
C LYS A 20 24.19 -1.19 -12.26
N GLU A 21 25.19 -1.02 -11.41
CA GLU A 21 26.56 -1.44 -11.69
C GLU A 21 26.68 -2.97 -11.86
N GLU A 22 25.98 -3.75 -11.04
CA GLU A 22 25.94 -5.21 -11.15
C GLU A 22 25.41 -5.66 -12.51
N LEU A 23 24.29 -5.08 -12.95
CA LEU A 23 23.65 -5.43 -14.24
C LEU A 23 24.47 -4.96 -15.45
N GLN A 24 25.24 -3.88 -15.31
CA GLN A 24 26.16 -3.42 -16.35
C GLN A 24 27.38 -4.34 -16.50
N LYS A 25 27.88 -4.89 -15.39
CA LYS A 25 29.03 -5.82 -15.40
C LYS A 25 28.63 -7.21 -15.87
N ASP A 26 27.46 -7.69 -15.43
CA ASP A 26 26.98 -9.03 -15.74
C ASP A 26 25.47 -9.01 -16.01
N SER A 27 25.12 -9.00 -17.31
CA SER A 27 23.73 -9.01 -17.75
C SER A 27 23.01 -10.34 -17.47
N SER A 28 23.72 -11.41 -17.08
CA SER A 28 23.10 -12.69 -16.68
C SER A 28 22.43 -12.60 -15.31
N LEU A 29 22.82 -11.63 -14.48
CA LEU A 29 22.24 -11.38 -13.16
C LEU A 29 20.83 -10.77 -13.20
N PHE A 30 20.25 -10.57 -14.38
CA PHE A 30 18.92 -10.01 -14.55
C PHE A 30 17.83 -10.94 -13.96
N LYS A 31 17.11 -10.45 -12.96
CA LYS A 31 16.09 -11.21 -12.20
C LYS A 31 14.65 -10.88 -12.61
N ARG A 32 14.45 -9.99 -13.58
CA ARG A 32 13.12 -9.59 -14.10
C ARG A 32 12.16 -9.07 -13.03
N ASN A 33 12.70 -8.44 -11.98
CA ASN A 33 11.94 -7.71 -10.98
C ASN A 33 11.70 -6.26 -11.44
N LEU A 34 10.86 -5.52 -10.71
CA LEU A 34 10.49 -4.14 -11.07
C LEU A 34 11.71 -3.23 -11.27
N LEU A 35 12.71 -3.30 -10.39
CA LEU A 35 13.91 -2.46 -10.48
C LEU A 35 14.75 -2.81 -11.70
N ASP A 36 14.99 -4.10 -11.93
CA ASP A 36 15.76 -4.58 -13.08
C ASP A 36 15.08 -4.21 -14.40
N LEU A 37 13.74 -4.25 -14.46
CA LEU A 37 12.96 -3.78 -15.61
C LEU A 37 13.19 -2.29 -15.86
N TYR A 38 13.03 -1.44 -14.84
CA TYR A 38 13.32 -0.01 -14.95
C TYR A 38 14.74 0.24 -15.47
N LEU A 39 15.75 -0.41 -14.88
CA LEU A 39 17.15 -0.22 -15.25
C LEU A 39 17.47 -0.66 -16.69
N LYS A 40 16.75 -1.66 -17.21
CA LYS A 40 16.91 -2.14 -18.58
C LYS A 40 16.23 -1.25 -19.63
N GLU A 41 15.17 -0.55 -19.26
CA GLU A 41 14.45 0.35 -20.16
C GLU A 41 15.13 1.73 -20.30
N ILE A 42 15.93 2.17 -19.32
CA ILE A 42 16.63 3.48 -19.38
C ILE A 42 17.45 3.66 -20.67
N PRO A 43 18.29 2.69 -21.12
CA PRO A 43 19.07 2.84 -22.34
C PRO A 43 18.22 2.82 -23.62
N LEU A 44 17.01 2.25 -23.56
CA LEU A 44 16.07 2.15 -24.69
C LEU A 44 15.15 3.38 -24.78
N ASN A 45 15.15 4.22 -23.75
CA ASN A 45 14.26 5.37 -23.64
C ASN A 45 14.83 6.58 -24.41
N GLU A 46 14.58 6.62 -25.72
CA GLU A 46 14.98 7.73 -26.60
C GLU A 46 14.37 9.08 -26.16
N ASN A 47 13.20 9.05 -25.50
CA ASN A 47 12.46 10.24 -25.07
C ASN A 47 12.86 10.77 -23.68
N LYS A 48 13.78 10.11 -22.97
CA LYS A 48 14.22 10.45 -21.59
C LYS A 48 13.07 10.59 -20.57
N GLU A 49 11.92 9.96 -20.81
CA GLU A 49 10.75 10.08 -19.94
C GLU A 49 10.93 9.46 -18.56
N ILE A 50 11.93 8.59 -18.39
CA ILE A 50 12.22 7.91 -17.12
C ILE A 50 13.70 8.12 -16.78
N THR A 51 13.94 8.90 -15.74
CA THR A 51 15.27 9.20 -15.20
C THR A 51 15.60 8.31 -14.01
N ILE A 52 16.89 8.21 -13.67
CA ILE A 52 17.33 7.53 -12.45
C ILE A 52 16.71 8.17 -11.20
N ASP A 53 16.60 9.50 -11.17
CA ASP A 53 16.02 10.23 -10.05
C ASP A 53 14.53 9.92 -9.85
N GLU A 54 13.78 9.74 -10.94
CA GLU A 54 12.38 9.30 -10.87
C GLU A 54 12.28 7.86 -10.37
N ILE A 55 13.18 6.97 -10.78
CA ILE A 55 13.22 5.59 -10.25
C ILE A 55 13.48 5.63 -8.75
N ILE A 56 14.49 6.37 -8.29
CA ILE A 56 14.77 6.53 -6.86
C ILE A 56 13.55 7.09 -6.12
N THR A 57 12.92 8.13 -6.68
CA THR A 57 11.72 8.76 -6.08
C THR A 57 10.57 7.77 -5.97
N ASN A 58 10.31 6.97 -7.02
CA ASN A 58 9.27 5.96 -7.03
C ASN A 58 9.55 4.83 -6.02
N PHE A 59 10.80 4.37 -5.90
CA PHE A 59 11.18 3.36 -4.92
C PHE A 59 11.16 3.91 -3.48
N CYS A 60 11.56 5.17 -3.26
CA CYS A 60 11.35 5.85 -1.98
C CYS A 60 9.86 5.90 -1.62
N ALA A 61 9.01 6.33 -2.56
CA ALA A 61 7.57 6.40 -2.36
C ALA A 61 6.97 5.03 -2.04
N LEU A 62 7.40 3.96 -2.74
CA LEU A 62 6.99 2.59 -2.46
C LEU A 62 7.40 2.15 -1.04
N PHE A 63 8.63 2.46 -0.63
CA PHE A 63 9.13 2.11 0.70
C PHE A 63 8.34 2.83 1.80
N PHE A 64 8.13 4.15 1.69
CA PHE A 64 7.32 4.89 2.67
C PHE A 64 5.84 4.48 2.64
N ALA A 65 5.31 4.14 1.46
CA ALA A 65 3.96 3.63 1.35
C ALA A 65 3.80 2.22 1.95
N GLY A 66 4.84 1.38 1.94
CA GLY A 66 4.77 0.03 2.49
C GLY A 66 5.05 -0.01 3.99
N THR A 67 6.15 0.57 4.43
CA THR A 67 6.79 0.20 5.70
C THR A 67 5.95 0.53 6.93
N ASP A 68 5.60 1.80 7.15
CA ASP A 68 4.88 2.21 8.38
C ASP A 68 3.47 1.59 8.44
N LYS A 69 2.85 1.43 7.27
CA LYS A 69 1.46 1.00 7.15
C LYS A 69 1.31 -0.51 7.31
N ILE A 70 2.20 -1.28 6.68
CA ILE A 70 2.23 -2.74 6.86
C ILE A 70 2.65 -3.06 8.30
N GLY A 71 3.63 -2.35 8.87
CA GLY A 71 4.05 -2.56 10.26
C GLY A 71 2.90 -2.38 11.26
N ASN A 72 2.18 -1.27 11.18
CA ASN A 72 1.02 -1.01 12.04
C ASN A 72 -0.10 -2.03 11.84
N MET A 73 -0.39 -2.39 10.58
CA MET A 73 -1.41 -3.39 10.26
C MET A 73 -1.05 -4.74 10.87
N THR A 74 0.17 -5.24 10.65
CA THR A 74 0.64 -6.52 11.22
C THR A 74 0.62 -6.49 12.75
N GLY A 75 1.06 -5.39 13.36
CA GLY A 75 1.02 -5.24 14.81
C GLY A 75 -0.39 -5.36 15.38
N VAL A 76 -1.38 -4.72 14.73
CA VAL A 76 -2.77 -4.83 15.17
C VAL A 76 -3.40 -6.18 14.84
N SER A 77 -3.07 -6.80 13.69
CA SER A 77 -3.50 -8.16 13.39
C SER A 77 -3.02 -9.15 14.47
N LEU A 78 -1.73 -9.06 14.84
CA LEU A 78 -1.15 -9.89 15.91
C LEU A 78 -1.78 -9.61 17.27
N TYR A 79 -2.03 -8.34 17.59
CA TYR A 79 -2.74 -7.97 18.81
C TYR A 79 -4.14 -8.58 18.86
N CYS A 80 -4.95 -8.42 17.81
CA CYS A 80 -6.29 -9.02 17.75
C CYS A 80 -6.26 -10.55 17.90
N LEU A 81 -5.30 -11.22 17.26
CA LEU A 81 -5.09 -12.67 17.40
C LEU A 81 -4.74 -13.06 18.83
N SER A 82 -3.83 -12.33 19.48
CA SER A 82 -3.42 -12.61 20.86
C SER A 82 -4.55 -12.51 21.90
N GLN A 83 -5.59 -11.73 21.60
CA GLN A 83 -6.76 -11.59 22.46
C GLN A 83 -7.79 -12.70 22.22
N ASN A 84 -7.65 -13.51 21.17
CA ASN A 84 -8.59 -14.55 20.77
C ASN A 84 -7.86 -15.87 20.46
N PRO A 85 -7.42 -16.63 21.48
CA PRO A 85 -6.59 -17.83 21.30
C PRO A 85 -7.23 -18.92 20.41
N GLU A 86 -8.56 -19.07 20.48
CA GLU A 86 -9.32 -20.04 19.68
C GLU A 86 -9.26 -19.69 18.17
N ILE A 87 -9.52 -18.42 17.83
CA ILE A 87 -9.37 -17.88 16.46
C ILE A 87 -7.92 -17.98 16.00
N GLN A 88 -6.95 -17.78 16.89
CA GLN A 88 -5.54 -17.88 16.56
C GLN A 88 -5.12 -19.33 16.26
N GLU A 89 -5.74 -20.32 16.90
CA GLU A 89 -5.53 -21.73 16.62
C GLU A 89 -6.12 -22.13 15.27
N GLU A 90 -7.38 -21.78 15.03
CA GLU A 90 -8.05 -22.01 13.75
C GLU A 90 -7.30 -21.31 12.59
N ALA A 91 -6.80 -20.09 12.79
CA ALA A 91 -6.09 -19.34 11.75
C ALA A 91 -4.73 -19.92 11.37
N ARG A 92 -4.14 -20.81 12.20
CA ARG A 92 -2.92 -21.55 11.84
C ARG A 92 -3.20 -22.62 10.79
N ASP A 93 -4.40 -23.17 10.81
CA ASP A 93 -4.79 -24.30 9.95
C ASP A 93 -5.62 -23.82 8.73
N GLU A 94 -6.29 -22.66 8.83
CA GLU A 94 -7.23 -22.15 7.82
C GLU A 94 -6.79 -20.81 7.18
N MET A 95 -6.35 -20.87 5.91
CA MET A 95 -6.03 -19.70 5.09
C MET A 95 -7.20 -18.68 4.92
N PRO A 96 -8.47 -19.11 4.81
CA PRO A 96 -9.61 -18.17 4.72
C PRO A 96 -9.75 -17.26 5.95
N LEU A 97 -9.38 -17.74 7.14
CA LEU A 97 -9.47 -16.97 8.38
C LEU A 97 -8.38 -15.89 8.42
N VAL A 98 -7.16 -16.22 7.99
CA VAL A 98 -6.06 -15.25 7.82
C VAL A 98 -6.46 -14.11 6.87
N HIS A 99 -7.11 -14.44 5.75
CA HIS A 99 -7.61 -13.43 4.81
C HIS A 99 -8.67 -12.52 5.43
N SER A 100 -9.54 -13.07 6.27
CA SER A 100 -10.58 -12.32 6.98
C SER A 100 -9.98 -11.36 8.02
N ILE A 101 -8.98 -11.82 8.78
CA ILE A 101 -8.23 -11.00 9.73
C ILE A 101 -7.51 -9.86 9.01
N LEU A 102 -6.90 -10.12 7.84
CA LEU A 102 -6.25 -9.08 7.04
C LEU A 102 -7.24 -8.02 6.56
N LYS A 103 -8.41 -8.44 6.05
CA LYS A 103 -9.48 -7.53 5.63
C LYS A 103 -9.98 -6.65 6.78
N GLU A 104 -10.12 -7.24 7.96
CA GLU A 104 -10.57 -6.53 9.15
C GLU A 104 -9.52 -5.55 9.66
N SER A 105 -8.24 -5.94 9.61
CA SER A 105 -7.12 -5.05 9.93
C SER A 105 -7.06 -3.85 8.97
N LEU A 106 -7.30 -4.06 7.67
CA LEU A 106 -7.44 -3.00 6.66
C LEU A 106 -8.71 -2.15 6.81
N ARG A 107 -9.72 -2.64 7.55
CA ARG A 107 -10.93 -1.87 7.89
C ARG A 107 -10.64 -0.95 9.06
N LEU A 108 -10.03 -1.49 10.12
CA LEU A 108 -9.67 -0.74 11.34
C LEU A 108 -8.58 0.29 11.09
N ILE A 109 -7.58 -0.07 10.29
CA ILE A 109 -6.43 0.77 9.97
C ILE A 109 -6.30 0.86 8.46
N PRO A 110 -7.12 1.70 7.79
CA PRO A 110 -6.97 1.91 6.37
C PRO A 110 -5.58 2.55 6.10
N PRO A 111 -4.72 1.94 5.28
CA PRO A 111 -3.38 2.47 4.95
C PRO A 111 -3.44 3.90 4.35
N ALA A 112 -4.60 4.30 3.83
CA ALA A 112 -4.80 5.63 3.26
C ALA A 112 -6.02 6.35 3.88
N ALA A 113 -6.25 6.19 5.19
CA ALA A 113 -7.43 6.76 5.88
C ALA A 113 -7.67 8.26 5.63
N ALA A 114 -6.60 9.02 5.35
CA ALA A 114 -6.64 10.48 5.16
C ALA A 114 -6.11 10.98 3.79
N VAL A 115 -5.80 10.10 2.84
CA VAL A 115 -5.02 10.54 1.68
C VAL A 115 -5.63 10.04 0.39
N LEU A 116 -6.35 10.94 -0.26
CA LEU A 116 -6.23 11.26 -1.68
C LEU A 116 -7.17 12.45 -1.97
N GLY A 117 -6.78 13.64 -1.48
CA GLY A 117 -7.48 14.86 -1.81
C GLY A 117 -7.53 15.03 -3.33
N ARG A 118 -8.74 15.15 -3.87
CA ARG A 118 -8.97 15.40 -5.30
C ARG A 118 -9.33 16.85 -5.48
N TYR A 119 -8.86 17.46 -6.55
CA TYR A 119 -9.34 18.77 -6.94
C TYR A 119 -10.41 18.60 -8.01
N ALA A 120 -11.48 19.39 -7.91
CA ALA A 120 -12.46 19.49 -8.98
C ALA A 120 -11.79 20.17 -10.19
N ASN A 121 -11.53 19.43 -11.28
CA ASN A 121 -10.91 19.99 -12.48
C ASN A 121 -11.89 20.80 -13.35
N LYS A 122 -13.18 20.69 -13.05
CA LYS A 122 -14.30 21.46 -13.61
C LYS A 122 -15.39 21.54 -12.54
N ASP A 123 -16.43 22.32 -12.82
CA ASP A 123 -17.63 22.33 -11.99
C ASP A 123 -18.33 20.97 -12.10
N ILE A 124 -18.75 20.40 -10.97
CA ILE A 124 -19.32 19.06 -10.85
C ILE A 124 -20.53 19.09 -9.90
N GLU A 125 -21.64 18.49 -10.31
CA GLU A 125 -22.77 18.16 -9.43
C GLU A 125 -22.63 16.74 -8.90
N ILE A 126 -22.71 16.57 -7.57
CA ILE A 126 -22.67 15.28 -6.87
C ILE A 126 -23.94 15.16 -6.02
N GLY A 127 -24.96 14.47 -6.54
CA GLY A 127 -26.27 14.46 -5.91
C GLY A 127 -26.83 15.88 -5.84
N GLU A 128 -27.12 16.36 -4.63
CA GLU A 128 -27.62 17.72 -4.38
C GLU A 128 -26.50 18.76 -4.20
N PHE A 129 -25.23 18.35 -4.20
CA PHE A 129 -24.11 19.23 -3.94
C PHE A 129 -23.46 19.72 -5.22
N TYR A 130 -23.23 21.02 -5.31
CA TYR A 130 -22.46 21.65 -6.39
C TYR A 130 -21.03 21.93 -5.94
N VAL A 131 -20.05 21.40 -6.66
CA VAL A 131 -18.61 21.56 -6.39
C VAL A 131 -17.98 22.35 -7.53
N LYS A 132 -17.47 23.55 -7.23
CA LYS A 132 -16.78 24.40 -8.22
C LYS A 132 -15.40 23.88 -8.56
N LYS A 133 -14.95 24.17 -9.78
CA LYS A 133 -13.57 23.99 -10.22
C LYS A 133 -12.60 24.59 -9.19
N GLY A 134 -11.55 23.84 -8.87
CA GLY A 134 -10.50 24.22 -7.92
C GLY A 134 -10.78 23.83 -6.47
N TYR A 135 -11.98 23.34 -6.14
CA TYR A 135 -12.29 22.94 -4.77
C TYR A 135 -11.59 21.62 -4.42
N LEU A 136 -11.01 21.56 -3.22
CA LEU A 136 -10.44 20.35 -2.65
C LEU A 136 -11.56 19.47 -2.09
N PHE A 137 -11.64 18.26 -2.63
CA PHE A 137 -12.55 17.21 -2.22
C PHE A 137 -11.76 16.13 -1.46
N ASN A 138 -12.07 15.96 -0.18
CA ASN A 138 -11.46 14.94 0.66
C ASN A 138 -12.50 13.88 1.03
N THR A 139 -12.27 12.63 0.65
CA THR A 139 -13.06 11.50 1.13
C THR A 139 -12.43 10.94 2.41
N LYS A 140 -13.14 11.03 3.54
CA LYS A 140 -12.75 10.32 4.76
C LYS A 140 -13.07 8.83 4.59
N LEU A 141 -12.09 8.04 4.18
CA LEU A 141 -12.23 6.59 4.00
C LEU A 141 -12.57 5.86 5.31
N SER A 142 -12.19 6.43 6.46
CA SER A 142 -12.54 5.88 7.78
C SER A 142 -14.05 5.82 8.06
N LYS A 143 -14.86 6.70 7.44
CA LYS A 143 -16.33 6.67 7.56
C LYS A 143 -17.02 5.92 6.42
N ALA A 144 -16.35 5.70 5.29
CA ALA A 144 -16.97 5.08 4.10
C ALA A 144 -17.23 3.56 4.25
N LYS A 145 -16.70 2.91 5.30
CA LYS A 145 -16.90 1.47 5.57
C LYS A 145 -17.98 1.18 6.63
N GLU A 146 -18.76 2.17 7.07
CA GLU A 146 -20.01 1.92 7.80
C GLU A 146 -21.11 1.45 6.83
N ILE A 147 -20.90 0.30 6.19
CA ILE A 147 -21.99 -0.40 5.49
C ILE A 147 -22.05 -1.81 6.08
N GLN A 148 -23.18 -2.04 6.76
CA GLN A 148 -23.77 -3.20 7.43
C GLN A 148 -23.50 -4.62 6.86
N THR A 149 -22.61 -4.80 5.89
CA THR A 149 -22.41 -6.06 5.16
C THR A 149 -21.58 -7.08 5.95
N TYR A 150 -20.61 -6.68 6.77
CA TYR A 150 -19.68 -7.64 7.42
C TYR A 150 -20.10 -8.13 8.80
N THR A 151 -20.94 -7.41 9.54
CA THR A 151 -21.59 -7.98 10.75
C THR A 151 -22.44 -9.19 10.36
N LYS A 152 -22.97 -9.22 9.14
CA LYS A 152 -23.66 -10.38 8.58
C LYS A 152 -22.71 -11.52 8.22
N ILE A 153 -21.51 -11.23 7.73
CA ILE A 153 -20.51 -12.25 7.37
C ILE A 153 -19.88 -12.87 8.63
N LEU A 154 -19.53 -12.07 9.64
CA LEU A 154 -19.02 -12.59 10.92
C LEU A 154 -20.11 -13.34 11.71
N LYS A 155 -21.37 -12.90 11.66
CA LYS A 155 -22.49 -13.67 12.25
C LYS A 155 -22.83 -14.94 11.47
N ASN A 156 -22.61 -14.98 10.16
CA ASN A 156 -22.87 -16.16 9.35
C ASN A 156 -21.76 -17.20 9.45
N LEU A 157 -20.52 -16.82 9.78
CA LEU A 157 -19.43 -17.77 10.06
C LEU A 157 -19.60 -18.48 11.41
N THR A 158 -20.30 -17.87 12.38
CA THR A 158 -20.70 -18.52 13.64
C THR A 158 -21.94 -19.41 13.53
N TYR A 159 -22.52 -19.59 12.33
CA TYR A 159 -23.76 -20.33 12.08
C TYR A 159 -23.62 -21.39 10.97
N ILE A 160 -22.39 -21.86 10.70
CA ILE A 160 -22.14 -23.01 9.83
C ILE A 160 -21.52 -24.12 10.67
N ASP A 161 -22.24 -24.55 11.70
CA ASP A 161 -22.14 -25.90 12.26
C ASP A 161 -23.39 -26.13 13.13
N GLY A 162 -24.36 -26.80 12.51
CA GLY A 162 -25.56 -27.35 13.11
C GLY A 162 -25.98 -28.58 12.31
#